data_AF-A0A4Y7L0X5-F1
#
_entry.id   AF-A0A4Y7L0X5-F1
#
_cell.length_a   1.000
_cell.length_b   1.000
_cell.length_c   1.000
_cell.angle_alpha   90.00
_cell.angle_beta   90.00
_cell.angle_gamma   90.00
#
_symmetry.space_group_name_H-M   'P 1'
#
loop_
_entity.id
_entity.type
_entity.pdbx_description
1 polymer ?
#
loop_
_entity_poly.entity_id
_entity_poly.type
_entity_poly.pdbx_seq_one_letter_code
_entity_poly.pdbx_strand_id
1 'polypeptide(L)'
;MAGIPTTLSLIFLSIFIFYINSILPAVGSSNATSERPLSPTEMALKKEKLSHFRIYWHDVASGPNPTAVRIAQAPSTNKSATLFGAMVMIDDPLTEGPKLSSKLVGRAQGFYASAALNDVAYIVAMNFAFSTGKYNGSSISIFGRNPVLSDVREMPIIGGSGVFRFARGYVQFHTVNYNIKTGDATNDFKSSLSLITLFVFVVFYISNIVAVDGKSQTFGRVLNPIRLGLKQEKLSHFRVYWHDIVGGANPTAIQVARAPSTKNSKTGFGAVVMIDDPLTEGPELSSKLMGRAQGLYAMAGVNEVAALMNMNFAFMVGKYNGSTISIMGRNKVLTEVREMSIVGGSGLFRFARGYVQAHTKKLDFKTGDATVEYNIYPCDSLYLCDLLPQQHSCRWKIKFRQSFRSS
;
A
#
# COMPACT_ATOMS: atom_id res chain seq x y z
N MET A 1 58.60 58.62 8.88
CA MET A 1 57.36 58.38 9.65
C MET A 1 56.80 57.04 9.20
N ALA A 2 56.95 56.02 10.05
CA ALA A 2 56.83 54.62 9.68
C ALA A 2 55.37 54.21 9.41
N GLY A 3 55.17 53.43 8.34
CA GLY A 3 53.88 53.06 7.78
C GLY A 3 53.05 52.13 8.66
N ILE A 4 51.73 52.30 8.57
CA ILE A 4 50.71 51.42 9.16
C ILE A 4 50.79 50.06 8.44
N PRO A 5 50.80 48.92 9.16
CA PRO A 5 50.91 47.60 8.54
C PRO A 5 49.63 47.26 7.75
N THR A 6 49.81 46.93 6.47
CA THR A 6 48.78 46.58 5.48
C THR A 6 47.92 45.36 5.85
N THR A 7 48.34 44.56 6.84
CA THR A 7 47.61 43.40 7.34
C THR A 7 46.41 43.74 8.21
N LEU A 8 46.44 44.86 8.94
CA LEU A 8 45.29 45.27 9.77
C LEU A 8 44.10 45.78 8.92
N SER A 9 44.39 46.43 7.79
CA SER A 9 43.37 46.99 6.88
C SER A 9 42.52 45.91 6.19
N LEU A 10 43.13 44.79 5.81
CA LEU A 10 42.45 43.67 5.17
C LEU A 10 41.51 42.90 6.13
N ILE A 11 41.85 42.85 7.42
CA ILE A 11 41.02 42.21 8.44
C ILE A 11 39.77 43.06 8.73
N PHE A 12 39.90 44.38 8.80
CA PHE A 12 38.74 45.27 8.94
C PHE A 12 37.83 45.25 7.71
N LEU A 13 38.40 45.20 6.50
CA LEU A 13 37.61 45.13 5.27
C LEU A 13 36.83 43.80 5.14
N SER A 14 37.44 42.67 5.55
CA SER A 14 36.79 41.36 5.52
C SER A 14 35.70 41.22 6.59
N ILE A 15 35.90 41.76 7.79
CA ILE A 15 34.86 41.81 8.82
C ILE A 15 33.68 42.71 8.39
N PHE A 16 33.97 43.84 7.73
CA PHE A 16 32.94 44.76 7.23
C PHE A 16 32.11 44.17 6.08
N ILE A 17 32.74 43.44 5.15
CA ILE A 17 32.04 42.71 4.07
C ILE A 17 31.17 41.58 4.64
N PHE A 18 31.64 40.89 5.69
CA PHE A 18 30.85 39.85 6.36
C PHE A 18 29.63 40.43 7.09
N TYR A 19 29.77 41.65 7.66
CA TYR A 19 28.70 42.35 8.37
C TYR A 19 27.64 42.95 7.44
N ILE A 20 28.01 43.38 6.23
CA ILE A 20 27.02 43.84 5.22
C ILE A 20 26.21 42.65 4.67
N ASN A 21 26.83 41.48 4.47
CA ASN A 21 26.13 40.28 4.01
C ASN A 21 25.18 39.66 5.06
N SER A 22 25.35 39.97 6.35
CA SER A 22 24.46 39.47 7.41
C SER A 22 23.27 40.39 7.72
N ILE A 23 23.22 41.62 7.17
CA ILE A 23 22.18 42.62 7.47
C ILE A 23 21.29 42.95 6.26
N LEU A 24 21.61 42.49 5.05
CA LEU A 24 20.63 42.55 3.95
C LEU A 24 19.61 41.40 4.11
N PRO A 25 18.34 41.67 4.49
CA PRO A 25 17.30 40.74 4.14
C PRO A 25 17.34 40.65 2.61
N ALA A 26 17.49 39.43 2.08
CA ALA A 26 17.18 39.20 0.69
C ALA A 26 15.76 39.75 0.48
N VAL A 27 15.65 40.89 -0.21
CA VAL A 27 14.40 41.32 -0.85
C VAL A 27 14.19 40.32 -1.98
N GLY A 28 13.83 39.10 -1.59
CA GLY A 28 13.29 38.11 -2.49
C GLY A 28 11.94 38.67 -2.92
N SER A 29 11.84 38.96 -4.22
CA SER A 29 10.56 39.13 -4.89
C SER A 29 9.58 38.11 -4.34
N SER A 30 8.42 38.57 -3.88
CA SER A 30 7.32 37.75 -3.40
C SER A 30 6.72 36.91 -4.53
N ASN A 31 7.48 35.96 -5.04
CA ASN A 31 6.94 34.78 -5.67
C ASN A 31 6.64 33.85 -4.51
N ALA A 32 5.39 33.88 -4.04
CA ALA A 32 4.91 32.95 -3.03
C ALA A 32 5.16 31.52 -3.54
N THR A 33 6.27 30.91 -3.11
CA THR A 33 6.49 29.49 -3.24
C THR A 33 5.43 28.82 -2.38
N SER A 34 4.52 28.08 -3.00
CA SER A 34 3.43 27.34 -2.32
C SER A 34 3.93 26.28 -1.31
N GLU A 35 5.24 26.14 -1.18
CA GLU A 35 5.90 25.18 -0.32
C GLU A 35 6.60 25.91 0.82
N ARG A 36 6.11 25.69 2.04
CA ARG A 36 6.80 26.05 3.29
C ARG A 36 7.18 24.74 3.98
N PRO A 37 8.47 24.52 4.30
CA PRO A 37 8.86 23.36 5.10
C PRO A 37 8.20 23.44 6.48
N LEU A 38 7.50 22.38 6.87
CA LEU A 38 6.89 22.23 8.19
C LEU A 38 7.82 21.45 9.11
N SER A 39 8.08 21.99 10.29
CA SER A 39 8.77 21.27 11.34
C SER A 39 7.84 20.23 12.00
N PRO A 40 8.39 19.10 12.49
CA PRO A 40 7.62 18.13 13.28
C PRO A 40 6.89 18.76 14.49
N THR A 41 7.47 19.80 15.07
CA THR A 41 6.93 20.56 16.19
C THR A 41 5.69 21.37 15.81
N GLU A 42 5.70 22.03 14.64
CA GLU A 42 4.51 22.73 14.11
C GLU A 42 3.36 21.77 13.80
N MET A 43 3.69 20.55 13.39
CA MET A 43 2.70 19.48 13.19
C MET A 43 2.22 18.82 14.50
N ALA A 44 2.76 19.23 15.65
CA ALA A 44 2.52 18.64 16.97
C ALA A 44 2.62 17.11 16.95
N LEU A 45 3.56 16.56 16.15
CA LEU A 45 3.73 15.11 16.02
C LEU A 45 4.12 14.52 17.37
N LYS A 46 3.29 13.60 17.86
CA LYS A 46 3.58 12.84 19.09
C LYS A 46 4.48 11.66 18.75
N LYS A 47 5.10 11.08 19.79
CA LYS A 47 5.89 9.85 19.69
C LYS A 47 5.12 8.75 18.95
N GLU A 48 5.78 8.12 17.98
CA GLU A 48 5.26 7.00 17.19
C GLU A 48 4.81 5.86 18.10
N LYS A 49 3.73 5.17 17.68
CA LYS A 49 3.15 4.05 18.42
C LYS A 49 2.98 2.86 17.49
N LEU A 50 3.43 1.71 17.95
CA LEU A 50 3.09 0.45 17.33
C LEU A 50 1.78 -0.06 17.94
N SER A 51 0.76 -0.26 17.13
CA SER A 51 -0.55 -0.74 17.61
C SER A 51 -0.92 -2.07 16.98
N HIS A 52 -1.49 -2.98 17.78
CA HIS A 52 -2.01 -4.27 17.32
C HIS A 52 -3.50 -4.37 17.59
N PHE A 53 -4.26 -4.66 16.53
CA PHE A 53 -5.71 -4.81 16.58
C PHE A 53 -6.14 -6.25 16.35
N ARG A 54 -7.25 -6.66 16.97
CA ARG A 54 -7.98 -7.87 16.60
C ARG A 54 -9.48 -7.57 16.49
N ILE A 55 -10.05 -7.75 15.31
CA ILE A 55 -11.42 -7.33 14.96
C ILE A 55 -12.02 -8.39 14.03
N TYR A 56 -13.35 -8.49 13.93
CA TYR A 56 -14.02 -9.36 12.97
C TYR A 56 -14.75 -8.54 11.90
N TRP A 57 -14.51 -8.87 10.64
CA TRP A 57 -15.14 -8.27 9.46
C TRP A 57 -16.22 -9.22 8.92
N HIS A 58 -17.45 -8.71 8.76
CA HIS A 58 -18.61 -9.49 8.32
C HIS A 58 -19.07 -9.04 6.93
N ASP A 59 -18.75 -9.84 5.92
CA ASP A 59 -19.23 -9.64 4.54
C ASP A 59 -20.58 -10.36 4.41
N VAL A 60 -21.67 -9.59 4.33
CA VAL A 60 -23.04 -10.11 4.27
C VAL A 60 -23.61 -9.87 2.88
N ALA A 61 -23.61 -10.92 2.05
CA ALA A 61 -24.06 -10.89 0.66
C ALA A 61 -25.54 -11.31 0.51
N SER A 62 -26.15 -11.89 1.55
CA SER A 62 -27.51 -12.43 1.50
C SER A 62 -28.45 -11.90 2.59
N GLY A 63 -29.72 -12.31 2.52
CA GLY A 63 -30.76 -11.90 3.47
C GLY A 63 -31.39 -10.54 3.11
N PRO A 64 -32.25 -10.00 3.99
CA PRO A 64 -33.04 -8.80 3.71
C PRO A 64 -32.22 -7.50 3.75
N ASN A 65 -31.06 -7.51 4.41
CA ASN A 65 -30.20 -6.33 4.60
C ASN A 65 -28.73 -6.66 4.25
N PRO A 66 -28.42 -6.95 2.97
CA PRO A 66 -27.06 -7.23 2.56
C PRO A 66 -26.18 -5.98 2.71
N THR A 67 -24.93 -6.19 3.11
CA THR A 67 -23.91 -5.15 3.25
C THR A 67 -22.87 -5.18 2.13
N ALA A 68 -22.91 -6.24 1.33
CA ALA A 68 -22.08 -6.44 0.15
C ALA A 68 -22.96 -6.56 -1.10
N VAL A 69 -22.74 -5.67 -2.07
CA VAL A 69 -23.57 -5.59 -3.29
C VAL A 69 -22.69 -5.57 -4.53
N ARG A 70 -22.99 -6.45 -5.48
CA ARG A 70 -22.30 -6.48 -6.77
C ARG A 70 -22.67 -5.26 -7.61
N ILE A 71 -21.69 -4.45 -7.97
CA ILE A 71 -21.88 -3.16 -8.66
C ILE A 71 -21.41 -3.15 -10.12
N ALA A 72 -20.53 -4.07 -10.51
CA ALA A 72 -20.05 -4.19 -11.88
C ALA A 72 -19.62 -5.63 -12.21
N GLN A 73 -19.71 -5.98 -13.48
CA GLN A 73 -19.29 -7.28 -14.03
C GLN A 73 -19.18 -7.19 -15.55
N ALA A 74 -18.36 -8.06 -16.14
CA ALA A 74 -18.35 -8.28 -17.58
C ALA A 74 -19.35 -9.37 -17.98
N PRO A 75 -19.78 -9.43 -19.26
CA PRO A 75 -20.65 -10.51 -19.75
C PRO A 75 -20.07 -11.93 -19.57
N SER A 76 -18.74 -12.05 -19.59
CA SER A 76 -18.02 -13.31 -19.37
C SER A 76 -17.91 -13.70 -17.90
N THR A 77 -18.15 -12.78 -16.96
CA THR A 77 -17.82 -12.98 -15.55
C THR A 77 -18.53 -14.19 -14.93
N ASN A 78 -19.82 -14.38 -15.19
CA ASN A 78 -20.57 -15.50 -14.60
C ASN A 78 -20.23 -16.86 -15.24
N LYS A 79 -19.47 -16.87 -16.35
CA LYS A 79 -18.92 -18.10 -16.96
C LYS A 79 -17.52 -18.43 -16.42
N SER A 80 -16.87 -17.48 -15.76
CA SER A 80 -15.54 -17.67 -15.16
C SER A 80 -15.66 -18.44 -13.84
N ALA A 81 -14.80 -19.44 -13.67
CA ALA A 81 -14.72 -20.21 -12.43
C ALA A 81 -14.29 -19.37 -11.20
N THR A 82 -13.63 -18.23 -11.42
CA THR A 82 -13.18 -17.31 -10.36
C THR A 82 -14.05 -16.07 -10.24
N LEU A 83 -15.14 -15.99 -11.02
CA LEU A 83 -15.96 -14.79 -11.20
C LEU A 83 -15.13 -13.57 -11.61
N PHE A 84 -14.09 -13.78 -12.42
CA PHE A 84 -13.19 -12.71 -12.86
C PHE A 84 -13.95 -11.50 -13.45
N GLY A 85 -13.67 -10.31 -12.92
CA GLY A 85 -14.35 -9.06 -13.26
C GLY A 85 -15.56 -8.71 -12.40
N ALA A 86 -15.97 -9.55 -11.44
CA ALA A 86 -16.98 -9.16 -10.47
C ALA A 86 -16.44 -8.08 -9.53
N MET A 87 -17.14 -6.94 -9.41
CA MET A 87 -16.86 -5.91 -8.40
C MET A 87 -18.01 -5.83 -7.40
N VAL A 88 -17.66 -5.74 -6.11
CA VAL A 88 -18.60 -5.67 -4.99
C VAL A 88 -18.28 -4.44 -4.15
N MET A 89 -19.28 -3.60 -3.94
CA MET A 89 -19.23 -2.48 -2.98
C MET A 89 -19.66 -3.00 -1.61
N ILE A 90 -18.93 -2.58 -0.58
CA ILE A 90 -19.17 -3.02 0.80
C ILE A 90 -19.36 -1.84 1.74
N ASP A 91 -20.26 -2.04 2.70
CA ASP A 91 -20.35 -1.27 3.94
C ASP A 91 -20.61 -2.27 5.07
N ASP A 92 -19.55 -2.94 5.50
CA ASP A 92 -19.63 -4.14 6.33
C ASP A 92 -19.40 -3.85 7.81
N PRO A 93 -20.11 -4.52 8.73
CA PRO A 93 -19.86 -4.41 10.17
C PRO A 93 -18.45 -4.87 10.57
N LEU A 94 -17.83 -4.13 11.49
CA LEU A 94 -16.64 -4.54 12.23
C LEU A 94 -16.99 -4.75 13.71
N THR A 95 -16.68 -5.91 14.29
CA THR A 95 -17.05 -6.24 15.68
C THR A 95 -15.88 -6.77 16.52
N GLU A 96 -15.99 -6.72 17.85
CA GLU A 96 -14.97 -7.28 18.78
C GLU A 96 -14.94 -8.82 18.81
N GLY A 97 -16.04 -9.47 18.40
CA GLY A 97 -16.21 -10.92 18.44
C GLY A 97 -16.76 -11.50 17.13
N PRO A 98 -16.64 -12.82 16.90
CA PRO A 98 -16.97 -13.47 15.63
C PRO A 98 -18.47 -13.53 15.32
N LYS A 99 -19.34 -13.29 16.29
CA LYS A 99 -20.79 -13.22 16.05
C LYS A 99 -21.15 -11.82 15.55
N LEU A 100 -22.02 -11.71 14.56
CA LEU A 100 -22.53 -10.43 14.05
C LEU A 100 -23.18 -9.57 15.16
N SER A 101 -23.78 -10.21 16.16
CA SER A 101 -24.38 -9.55 17.34
C SER A 101 -23.36 -9.06 18.38
N SER A 102 -22.06 -9.31 18.18
CA SER A 102 -21.01 -8.80 19.06
C SER A 102 -20.95 -7.27 18.98
N LYS A 103 -20.31 -6.65 19.97
CA LYS A 103 -20.14 -5.19 20.02
C LYS A 103 -19.52 -4.65 18.72
N LEU A 104 -20.25 -3.78 18.05
CA LEU A 104 -19.81 -3.05 16.86
C LEU A 104 -18.71 -2.06 17.25
N VAL A 105 -17.63 -2.03 16.46
CA VAL A 105 -16.50 -1.11 16.65
C VAL A 105 -16.28 -0.16 15.48
N GLY A 106 -16.87 -0.45 14.32
CA GLY A 106 -16.70 0.33 13.11
C GLY A 106 -17.33 -0.32 11.89
N ARG A 107 -16.93 0.14 10.71
CA ARG A 107 -17.36 -0.35 9.39
C ARG A 107 -16.17 -0.54 8.45
N ALA A 108 -16.20 -1.58 7.64
CA ALA A 108 -15.32 -1.74 6.49
C ALA A 108 -16.03 -1.22 5.24
N GLN A 109 -15.50 -0.15 4.64
CA GLN A 109 -16.15 0.58 3.56
C GLN A 109 -15.22 0.70 2.36
N GLY A 110 -15.72 0.34 1.18
CA GLY A 110 -14.94 0.36 -0.05
C GLY A 110 -15.42 -0.71 -1.02
N PHE A 111 -14.50 -1.32 -1.74
CA PHE A 111 -14.83 -2.41 -2.65
C PHE A 111 -13.80 -3.53 -2.62
N TYR A 112 -14.23 -4.70 -3.07
CA TYR A 112 -13.34 -5.74 -3.54
C TYR A 112 -13.78 -6.23 -4.93
N ALA A 113 -12.85 -6.82 -5.67
CA ALA A 113 -13.15 -7.34 -6.99
C ALA A 113 -12.35 -8.59 -7.34
N SER A 114 -12.99 -9.55 -8.01
CA SER A 114 -12.35 -10.76 -8.52
C SER A 114 -11.35 -10.41 -9.63
N ALA A 115 -10.07 -10.44 -9.28
CA ALA A 115 -8.97 -9.89 -10.09
C ALA A 115 -7.97 -10.97 -10.53
N ALA A 116 -8.33 -12.24 -10.41
CA ALA A 116 -7.49 -13.35 -10.83
C ALA A 116 -8.29 -14.36 -11.68
N LEU A 117 -7.70 -14.80 -12.78
CA LEU A 117 -8.25 -15.79 -13.71
C LEU A 117 -8.02 -17.22 -13.23
N ASN A 118 -6.91 -17.46 -12.51
CA ASN A 118 -6.43 -18.82 -12.20
C ASN A 118 -6.64 -19.24 -10.74
N ASP A 119 -6.93 -18.29 -9.85
CA ASP A 119 -7.26 -18.55 -8.45
C ASP A 119 -8.33 -17.56 -7.97
N VAL A 120 -9.02 -17.90 -6.88
CA VAL A 120 -10.01 -16.99 -6.29
C VAL A 120 -9.26 -15.97 -5.43
N ALA A 121 -8.86 -14.88 -6.06
CA ALA A 121 -8.18 -13.77 -5.42
C ALA A 121 -8.82 -12.43 -5.78
N TYR A 122 -8.95 -11.58 -4.77
CA TYR A 122 -9.54 -10.27 -4.91
C TYR A 122 -8.49 -9.17 -4.89
N ILE A 123 -8.71 -8.09 -5.63
CA ILE A 123 -8.16 -6.79 -5.25
C ILE A 123 -9.11 -6.18 -4.22
N VAL A 124 -8.57 -5.67 -3.12
CA VAL A 124 -9.34 -5.01 -2.06
C VAL A 124 -8.88 -3.56 -1.97
N ALA A 125 -9.82 -2.63 -1.90
CA ALA A 125 -9.59 -1.22 -1.64
C ALA A 125 -10.65 -0.72 -0.66
N MET A 126 -10.28 -0.62 0.62
CA MET A 126 -11.25 -0.31 1.68
C MET A 126 -10.64 0.47 2.83
N ASN A 127 -11.50 1.12 3.60
CA ASN A 127 -11.20 1.73 4.87
C ASN A 127 -11.88 0.97 6.00
N PHE A 128 -11.14 0.71 7.08
CA PHE A 128 -11.74 0.37 8.37
C PHE A 128 -11.98 1.68 9.12
N ALA A 129 -13.24 2.13 9.13
CA ALA A 129 -13.68 3.35 9.80
C ALA A 129 -14.20 3.02 11.20
N PHE A 130 -13.49 3.48 12.23
CA PHE A 130 -13.83 3.20 13.62
C PHE A 130 -14.84 4.20 14.16
N SER A 131 -15.85 3.71 14.87
CA SER A 131 -16.95 4.52 15.43
C SER A 131 -17.04 4.49 16.95
N THR A 132 -16.06 3.85 17.62
CA THR A 132 -16.11 3.65 19.07
C THR A 132 -14.76 3.86 19.77
N GLY A 133 -14.84 4.16 21.07
CA GLY A 133 -13.68 4.28 21.96
C GLY A 133 -12.68 5.36 21.52
N LYS A 134 -11.40 5.16 21.85
CA LYS A 134 -10.31 6.09 21.52
C LYS A 134 -10.01 6.26 20.03
N TYR A 135 -10.58 5.40 19.18
CA TYR A 135 -10.35 5.40 17.74
C TYR A 135 -11.53 5.99 16.96
N ASN A 136 -12.60 6.40 17.64
CA ASN A 136 -13.78 6.96 17.02
C ASN A 136 -13.42 8.11 16.05
N GLY A 137 -13.97 8.06 14.83
CA GLY A 137 -13.74 9.02 13.76
C GLY A 137 -12.40 8.84 13.03
N SER A 138 -11.58 7.86 13.41
CA SER A 138 -10.32 7.54 12.73
C SER A 138 -10.51 6.36 11.78
N SER A 139 -9.65 6.24 10.77
CA SER A 139 -9.69 5.13 9.82
C SER A 139 -8.31 4.59 9.45
N ILE A 140 -8.28 3.32 9.04
CA ILE A 140 -7.11 2.65 8.44
C ILE A 140 -7.46 2.30 7.01
N SER A 141 -6.57 2.60 6.06
CA SER A 141 -6.75 2.31 4.63
C SER A 141 -5.97 1.06 4.23
N ILE A 142 -6.67 0.11 3.61
CA ILE A 142 -6.16 -1.19 3.18
C ILE A 142 -6.32 -1.29 1.67
N PHE A 143 -5.22 -1.58 0.98
CA PHE A 143 -5.22 -1.79 -0.47
C PHE A 143 -4.28 -2.93 -0.82
N GLY A 144 -4.79 -4.03 -1.38
CA GLY A 144 -3.94 -5.18 -1.65
C GLY A 144 -4.64 -6.38 -2.27
N ARG A 145 -3.85 -7.42 -2.54
CA ARG A 145 -4.32 -8.72 -3.03
C ARG A 145 -4.80 -9.59 -1.88
N ASN A 146 -5.99 -10.17 -2.02
CA ASN A 146 -6.61 -11.05 -1.03
C ASN A 146 -6.92 -12.44 -1.64
N PRO A 147 -6.01 -13.43 -1.52
CA PRO A 147 -6.26 -14.80 -1.98
C PRO A 147 -7.19 -15.54 -0.99
N VAL A 148 -8.51 -15.43 -1.17
CA VAL A 148 -9.50 -15.78 -0.13
C VAL A 148 -9.50 -17.24 0.31
N LEU A 149 -8.97 -18.14 -0.51
CA LEU A 149 -8.83 -19.56 -0.19
C LEU A 149 -7.58 -19.88 0.65
N SER A 150 -6.68 -18.92 0.87
CA SER A 150 -5.53 -19.08 1.76
C SER A 150 -5.95 -18.90 3.22
N ASP A 151 -5.39 -19.73 4.11
CA ASP A 151 -5.66 -19.71 5.56
C ASP A 151 -5.25 -18.38 6.22
N VAL A 152 -4.06 -17.87 5.86
CA VAL A 152 -3.55 -16.58 6.33
C VAL A 152 -3.32 -15.68 5.12
N ARG A 153 -3.98 -14.52 5.12
CA ARG A 153 -3.94 -13.58 3.99
C ARG A 153 -3.38 -12.25 4.47
N GLU A 154 -2.33 -11.78 3.84
CA GLU A 154 -1.67 -10.54 4.22
C GLU A 154 -1.92 -9.42 3.20
N MET A 155 -2.33 -8.26 3.67
CA MET A 155 -2.47 -7.04 2.87
C MET A 155 -1.77 -5.86 3.56
N PRO A 156 -1.25 -4.89 2.79
CA PRO A 156 -0.63 -3.71 3.38
C PRO A 156 -1.68 -2.70 3.87
N ILE A 157 -1.28 -1.96 4.91
CA ILE A 157 -1.92 -0.72 5.32
C ILE A 157 -1.19 0.40 4.62
N ILE A 158 -1.90 1.09 3.74
CA ILE A 158 -1.33 2.12 2.86
C ILE A 158 -1.52 3.54 3.41
N GLY A 159 -2.26 3.68 4.52
CA GLY A 159 -2.50 4.97 5.14
C GLY A 159 -3.51 4.91 6.28
N GLY A 160 -3.87 6.09 6.80
CA GLY A 160 -4.89 6.24 7.82
C GLY A 160 -5.23 7.70 8.10
N SER A 161 -6.34 7.91 8.81
CA SER A 161 -6.85 9.23 9.20
C SER A 161 -7.00 9.33 10.72
N GLY A 162 -7.21 10.55 11.23
CA GLY A 162 -7.36 10.81 12.66
C GLY A 162 -6.13 10.37 13.45
N VAL A 163 -6.32 9.49 14.43
CA VAL A 163 -5.22 8.96 15.27
C VAL A 163 -4.27 8.02 14.51
N PHE A 164 -4.65 7.60 13.29
CA PHE A 164 -3.83 6.77 12.40
C PHE A 164 -3.18 7.58 11.26
N ARG A 165 -3.10 8.91 11.38
CA ARG A 165 -2.39 9.73 10.38
C ARG A 165 -0.95 9.22 10.23
N PHE A 166 -0.50 9.08 8.97
CA PHE A 166 0.79 8.50 8.58
C PHE A 166 0.95 6.98 8.82
N ALA A 167 -0.14 6.27 9.14
CA ALA A 167 -0.09 4.84 9.41
C ALA A 167 0.52 4.06 8.25
N ARG A 168 1.47 3.19 8.57
CA ARG A 168 1.98 2.13 7.72
C ARG A 168 1.87 0.83 8.48
N GLY A 169 1.75 -0.29 7.80
CA GLY A 169 1.46 -1.54 8.49
C GLY A 169 1.06 -2.65 7.57
N TYR A 170 0.60 -3.72 8.19
CA TYR A 170 -0.01 -4.84 7.48
C TYR A 170 -1.15 -5.41 8.31
N VAL A 171 -2.00 -6.15 7.60
CA VAL A 171 -3.15 -6.84 8.15
C VAL A 171 -3.06 -8.30 7.76
N GLN A 172 -3.47 -9.18 8.65
CA GLN A 172 -3.62 -10.60 8.46
C GLN A 172 -5.09 -10.97 8.64
N PHE A 173 -5.66 -11.62 7.65
CA PHE A 173 -7.02 -12.14 7.70
C PHE A 173 -7.02 -13.66 7.76
N HIS A 174 -7.96 -14.18 8.54
CA HIS A 174 -8.34 -15.59 8.56
C HIS A 174 -9.85 -15.69 8.38
N THR A 175 -10.32 -16.63 7.56
CA THR A 175 -11.76 -16.88 7.43
C THR A 175 -12.24 -17.73 8.61
N VAL A 176 -13.17 -17.21 9.40
CA VAL A 176 -13.79 -17.93 10.54
C VAL A 176 -14.95 -18.78 10.06
N ASN A 177 -15.76 -18.23 9.15
CA ASN A 177 -16.89 -18.91 8.54
C ASN A 177 -17.07 -18.41 7.10
N TYR A 178 -17.47 -19.31 6.21
CA TYR A 178 -17.83 -19.00 4.83
C TYR A 178 -18.97 -19.89 4.37
N ASN A 179 -20.05 -19.28 3.87
CA ASN A 179 -21.17 -19.99 3.28
C ASN A 179 -21.05 -19.94 1.75
N ILE A 180 -20.65 -21.05 1.15
CA ILE A 180 -20.45 -21.17 -0.30
C ILE A 180 -21.73 -20.87 -1.11
N LYS A 181 -22.92 -21.15 -0.55
CA LYS A 181 -24.19 -20.93 -1.25
C LYS A 181 -24.59 -19.46 -1.30
N THR A 182 -24.28 -18.70 -0.25
CA THR A 182 -24.72 -17.31 -0.13
C THR A 182 -23.61 -16.29 -0.38
N GLY A 183 -22.35 -16.71 -0.27
CA GLY A 183 -21.20 -15.81 -0.30
C GLY A 183 -20.90 -15.15 1.05
N ASP A 184 -21.73 -15.36 2.08
CA ASP A 184 -21.54 -14.73 3.40
C ASP A 184 -20.25 -15.21 4.06
N ALA A 185 -19.47 -14.27 4.60
CA ALA A 185 -18.18 -14.56 5.22
C ALA A 185 -17.96 -13.77 6.52
N THR A 186 -17.34 -14.42 7.52
CA THR A 186 -16.78 -13.74 8.69
C THR A 186 -15.28 -13.94 8.72
N ASN A 187 -14.52 -12.85 8.82
CA ASN A 187 -13.07 -12.85 8.80
C ASN A 187 -12.48 -12.31 10.12
N ASP A 188 -11.56 -13.04 10.76
CA ASP A 188 -10.74 -12.56 11.88
C ASP A 188 -9.58 -11.74 11.32
N PHE A 189 -9.53 -10.46 11.71
CA PHE A 189 -8.53 -9.49 11.32
C PHE A 189 -7.54 -9.28 12.46
N LYS A 190 -6.25 -9.40 12.16
CA LYS A 190 -5.15 -9.00 13.03
C LYS A 190 -4.26 -8.00 12.30
N SER A 191 -3.96 -6.86 12.91
CA SER A 191 -3.08 -5.88 12.26
C SER A 191 -1.93 -5.46 13.15
N SER A 192 -0.84 -5.04 12.51
CA SER A 192 0.31 -4.43 13.16
C SER A 192 0.65 -3.15 12.41
N LEU A 193 0.49 -2.01 13.08
CA LEU A 193 0.69 -0.67 12.51
C LEU A 193 1.95 -0.04 13.06
N SER A 194 2.92 0.26 12.20
CA SER A 194 4.10 1.05 12.51
C SER A 194 4.03 2.38 11.78
N LEU A 195 4.05 3.50 12.50
CA LEU A 195 4.34 4.81 11.92
C LEU A 195 5.85 4.83 11.69
N ILE A 196 6.33 4.90 10.45
CA ILE A 196 7.76 5.01 10.14
C ILE A 196 7.95 6.31 9.35
N THR A 197 8.56 7.30 9.99
CA THR A 197 9.09 8.49 9.32
C THR A 197 10.58 8.30 9.02
N LEU A 198 10.98 8.53 7.78
CA LEU A 198 12.40 8.59 7.37
C LEU A 198 13.08 9.71 8.16
N PHE A 199 14.00 9.39 9.07
CA PHE A 199 14.75 10.40 9.84
C PHE A 199 16.25 10.23 9.64
N VAL A 200 16.86 11.25 9.03
CA VAL A 200 18.27 11.59 9.25
C VAL A 200 18.30 12.62 10.38
N PHE A 201 19.26 12.44 11.30
CA PHE A 201 19.62 13.26 12.48
C PHE A 201 19.22 12.72 13.86
N VAL A 202 20.06 11.80 14.35
CA VAL A 202 20.91 11.91 15.55
C VAL A 202 20.29 12.53 16.82
N VAL A 203 20.06 11.64 17.79
CA VAL A 203 20.36 11.76 19.25
C VAL A 203 20.01 13.10 19.92
N PHE A 204 18.90 13.13 20.68
CA PHE A 204 18.86 13.41 22.13
C PHE A 204 17.41 13.56 22.64
N TYR A 205 17.24 13.23 23.92
CA TYR A 205 16.13 13.50 24.85
C TYR A 205 15.23 12.32 25.26
N ILE A 206 15.77 11.63 26.27
CA ILE A 206 15.07 10.86 27.29
C ILE A 206 14.19 11.83 28.11
N SER A 207 13.14 11.26 28.72
CA SER A 207 12.22 11.80 29.74
C SER A 207 11.01 12.59 29.22
N ASN A 208 9.89 11.86 29.08
CA ASN A 208 8.60 12.20 29.70
C ASN A 208 7.65 11.00 29.49
N ILE A 209 7.55 10.17 30.51
CA ILE A 209 6.53 9.12 30.61
C ILE A 209 5.24 9.82 30.99
N VAL A 210 4.34 10.02 30.03
CA VAL A 210 2.92 10.25 30.33
C VAL A 210 2.23 8.92 30.18
N ALA A 211 1.99 8.26 31.31
CA ALA A 211 1.02 7.18 31.40
C ALA A 211 -0.35 7.76 31.06
N VAL A 212 -0.84 7.52 29.84
CA VAL A 212 -2.25 7.74 29.53
C VAL A 212 -2.99 6.55 30.13
N ASP A 213 -3.54 6.78 31.32
CA ASP A 213 -4.57 5.92 31.89
C ASP A 213 -5.78 5.95 30.95
N GLY A 214 -6.01 4.82 30.30
CA GLY A 214 -7.13 4.63 29.39
C GLY A 214 -7.63 3.21 29.57
N LYS A 215 -8.84 3.07 30.11
CA LYS A 215 -9.57 1.81 30.28
C LYS A 215 -9.20 0.83 29.17
N SER A 216 -8.64 -0.33 29.56
CA SER A 216 -8.24 -1.42 28.67
C SER A 216 -9.35 -1.74 27.67
N GLN A 217 -9.17 -1.33 26.41
CA GLN A 217 -10.04 -1.77 25.32
C GLN A 217 -9.49 -3.10 24.81
N THR A 218 -10.34 -4.12 24.79
CA THR A 218 -10.00 -5.53 24.51
C THR A 218 -9.44 -5.78 23.12
N PHE A 219 -9.75 -4.91 22.15
CA PHE A 219 -9.45 -5.14 20.73
C PHE A 219 -8.19 -4.46 20.19
N GLY A 220 -7.51 -3.60 20.96
CA GLY A 220 -6.37 -2.82 20.45
C GLY A 220 -5.35 -2.41 21.51
N ARG A 221 -4.09 -2.86 21.37
CA ARG A 221 -2.99 -2.57 22.32
C ARG A 221 -1.75 -1.97 21.67
N VAL A 222 -0.95 -1.23 22.43
CA VAL A 222 0.34 -0.70 21.98
C VAL A 222 1.45 -1.75 22.24
N LEU A 223 2.34 -1.97 21.28
CA LEU A 223 3.49 -2.89 21.41
C LEU A 223 4.83 -2.14 21.46
N ASN A 224 5.86 -2.81 21.96
CA ASN A 224 7.24 -2.33 21.88
C ASN A 224 7.86 -2.70 20.51
N PRO A 225 8.36 -1.74 19.71
CA PRO A 225 8.91 -1.98 18.36
C PRO A 225 10.02 -3.03 18.28
N ILE A 226 10.84 -3.18 19.34
CA ILE A 226 11.94 -4.17 19.39
C ILE A 226 11.41 -5.60 19.20
N ARG A 227 10.15 -5.87 19.58
CA ARG A 227 9.53 -7.19 19.48
C ARG A 227 9.19 -7.61 18.04
N LEU A 228 9.22 -6.71 17.06
CA LEU A 228 8.92 -7.04 15.66
C LEU A 228 10.14 -7.54 14.88
N GLY A 229 11.36 -7.34 15.37
CA GLY A 229 12.58 -7.79 14.66
C GLY A 229 12.76 -7.14 13.28
N LEU A 230 12.28 -5.90 13.09
CA LEU A 230 12.49 -5.10 11.88
C LEU A 230 13.99 -4.90 11.65
N LYS A 231 14.49 -5.28 10.47
CA LYS A 231 15.87 -5.02 10.05
C LYS A 231 15.99 -3.69 9.31
N GLN A 232 17.23 -3.35 8.94
CA GLN A 232 17.53 -2.26 8.04
C GLN A 232 16.79 -2.42 6.71
N GLU A 233 16.32 -1.30 6.18
CA GLU A 233 15.63 -1.25 4.91
C GLU A 233 16.56 -1.61 3.76
N LYS A 234 16.02 -2.34 2.78
CA LYS A 234 16.72 -2.73 1.57
C LYS A 234 16.08 -2.07 0.36
N LEU A 235 16.89 -1.43 -0.47
CA LEU A 235 16.49 -1.05 -1.82
C LEU A 235 16.76 -2.23 -2.76
N SER A 236 15.75 -2.63 -3.53
CA SER A 236 15.87 -3.64 -4.57
C SER A 236 15.49 -3.05 -5.93
N HIS A 237 15.86 -3.73 -7.01
CA HIS A 237 15.42 -3.40 -8.36
C HIS A 237 14.92 -4.67 -9.05
N PHE A 238 13.77 -4.56 -9.70
CA PHE A 238 13.20 -5.62 -10.53
C PHE A 238 12.88 -5.06 -11.90
N ARG A 239 13.01 -5.92 -12.91
CA ARG A 239 12.58 -5.65 -14.28
C ARG A 239 11.68 -6.78 -14.74
N VAL A 240 10.48 -6.44 -15.22
CA VAL A 240 9.49 -7.38 -15.75
C VAL A 240 8.76 -6.75 -16.94
N TYR A 241 8.14 -7.57 -17.77
CA TYR A 241 7.27 -7.14 -18.85
C TYR A 241 5.82 -7.50 -18.52
N TRP A 242 4.97 -6.48 -18.52
CA TRP A 242 3.54 -6.56 -18.29
C TRP A 242 2.80 -6.63 -19.63
N HIS A 243 1.87 -7.57 -19.75
CA HIS A 243 1.17 -7.86 -21.00
C HIS A 243 -0.34 -7.68 -20.84
N ASP A 244 -0.87 -6.54 -21.31
CA ASP A 244 -2.32 -6.31 -21.44
C ASP A 244 -2.81 -7.06 -22.69
N ILE A 245 -3.69 -8.04 -22.51
CA ILE A 245 -4.29 -8.79 -23.61
C ILE A 245 -5.79 -8.51 -23.56
N VAL A 246 -6.23 -7.58 -24.41
CA VAL A 246 -7.61 -7.14 -24.54
C VAL A 246 -8.33 -7.95 -25.62
N GLY A 247 -7.62 -8.26 -26.71
CA GLY A 247 -8.14 -9.01 -27.85
C GLY A 247 -7.97 -10.53 -27.75
N GLY A 248 -8.43 -11.22 -28.80
CA GLY A 248 -8.23 -12.67 -28.97
C GLY A 248 -9.16 -13.56 -28.15
N ALA A 249 -8.86 -14.87 -28.15
CA ALA A 249 -9.71 -15.89 -27.53
C ALA A 249 -9.57 -15.96 -26.00
N ASN A 250 -8.43 -15.52 -25.46
CA ASN A 250 -8.10 -15.62 -24.03
C ASN A 250 -7.66 -14.25 -23.49
N PRO A 251 -8.57 -13.25 -23.45
CA PRO A 251 -8.22 -11.93 -22.94
C PRO A 251 -7.90 -11.99 -21.44
N THR A 252 -6.91 -11.20 -21.04
CA THR A 252 -6.46 -11.00 -19.67
C THR A 252 -7.00 -9.70 -19.05
N ALA A 253 -7.52 -8.83 -19.92
CA ALA A 253 -8.14 -7.56 -19.58
C ALA A 253 -9.57 -7.47 -20.11
N ILE A 254 -10.52 -7.19 -19.22
CA ILE A 254 -11.94 -7.10 -19.58
C ILE A 254 -12.60 -5.86 -19.00
N GLN A 255 -13.38 -5.14 -19.81
CA GLN A 255 -14.13 -3.99 -19.33
C GLN A 255 -15.32 -4.45 -18.47
N VAL A 256 -15.37 -3.99 -17.22
CA VAL A 256 -16.39 -4.37 -16.23
C VAL A 256 -17.43 -3.27 -15.98
N ALA A 257 -17.06 -2.00 -16.25
CA ALA A 257 -17.97 -0.87 -16.15
C ALA A 257 -17.61 0.22 -17.17
N ARG A 258 -18.61 1.02 -17.55
CA ARG A 258 -18.43 2.26 -18.31
C ARG A 258 -19.63 3.19 -18.12
N ALA A 259 -19.43 4.49 -18.31
CA ALA A 259 -20.53 5.44 -18.40
C ALA A 259 -21.17 5.43 -19.81
N PRO A 260 -22.44 5.85 -19.96
CA PRO A 260 -23.04 6.01 -21.29
C PRO A 260 -22.27 6.97 -22.21
N SER A 261 -21.60 7.98 -21.64
CA SER A 261 -20.77 8.95 -22.37
C SER A 261 -19.41 8.38 -22.81
N THR A 262 -18.92 7.30 -22.20
CA THR A 262 -17.62 6.70 -22.49
C THR A 262 -17.48 6.31 -23.96
N LYS A 263 -18.56 5.88 -24.62
CA LYS A 263 -18.55 5.49 -26.04
C LYS A 263 -18.17 6.63 -26.99
N ASN A 264 -18.41 7.88 -26.59
CA ASN A 264 -18.10 9.08 -27.36
C ASN A 264 -16.79 9.73 -26.90
N SER A 265 -16.14 9.18 -25.86
CA SER A 265 -14.90 9.72 -25.33
C SER A 265 -13.71 9.29 -26.17
N LYS A 266 -12.94 10.25 -26.68
CA LYS A 266 -11.68 9.99 -27.40
C LYS A 266 -10.60 9.34 -26.51
N THR A 267 -10.74 9.44 -25.19
CA THR A 267 -9.79 8.89 -24.21
C THR A 267 -10.33 7.65 -23.50
N GLY A 268 -11.56 7.23 -23.80
CA GLY A 268 -12.25 6.16 -23.08
C GLY A 268 -12.65 6.55 -21.64
N PHE A 269 -12.65 7.85 -21.30
CA PHE A 269 -12.96 8.35 -19.96
C PHE A 269 -14.18 7.67 -19.32
N GLY A 270 -14.00 7.20 -18.09
CA GLY A 270 -15.03 6.48 -17.32
C GLY A 270 -15.11 4.97 -17.56
N ALA A 271 -14.32 4.40 -18.47
CA ALA A 271 -14.17 2.95 -18.58
C ALA A 271 -13.39 2.39 -17.38
N VAL A 272 -13.81 1.23 -16.88
CA VAL A 272 -13.09 0.44 -15.86
C VAL A 272 -12.84 -0.95 -16.42
N VAL A 273 -11.58 -1.36 -16.39
CA VAL A 273 -11.09 -2.64 -16.91
C VAL A 273 -10.49 -3.44 -15.77
N MET A 274 -10.97 -4.68 -15.59
CA MET A 274 -10.36 -5.65 -14.69
C MET A 274 -9.23 -6.36 -15.43
N ILE A 275 -8.09 -6.49 -14.77
CA ILE A 275 -6.92 -7.17 -15.29
C ILE A 275 -6.49 -8.30 -14.36
N ASP A 276 -6.16 -9.41 -14.98
CA ASP A 276 -5.17 -10.34 -14.46
C ASP A 276 -4.24 -10.50 -15.64
N ASP A 277 -3.04 -9.91 -15.62
CA ASP A 277 -2.10 -9.89 -16.75
C ASP A 277 -0.79 -10.63 -16.44
N PRO A 278 -0.18 -11.31 -17.42
CA PRO A 278 1.13 -11.95 -17.24
C PRO A 278 2.23 -10.93 -16.96
N LEU A 279 3.11 -11.26 -16.02
CA LEU A 279 4.41 -10.60 -15.83
C LEU A 279 5.50 -11.58 -16.24
N THR A 280 6.28 -11.24 -17.27
CA THR A 280 7.33 -12.12 -17.79
C THR A 280 8.72 -11.51 -17.66
N GLU A 281 9.76 -12.33 -17.82
CA GLU A 281 11.17 -11.92 -17.76
C GLU A 281 11.63 -11.15 -19.02
N GLY A 282 10.99 -11.40 -20.17
CA GLY A 282 11.35 -10.82 -21.47
C GLY A 282 10.15 -10.22 -22.21
N PRO A 283 10.35 -9.45 -23.28
CA PRO A 283 9.26 -8.72 -23.96
C PRO A 283 8.28 -9.62 -24.72
N GLU A 284 8.63 -10.89 -24.96
CA GLU A 284 7.77 -11.85 -25.63
C GLU A 284 6.93 -12.62 -24.62
N LEU A 285 5.64 -12.83 -24.92
CA LEU A 285 4.70 -13.51 -24.01
C LEU A 285 5.13 -14.95 -23.67
N SER A 286 5.90 -15.60 -24.55
CA SER A 286 6.48 -16.93 -24.34
C SER A 286 7.67 -16.95 -23.38
N SER A 287 8.15 -15.78 -22.93
CA SER A 287 9.22 -15.68 -21.94
C SER A 287 8.78 -16.26 -20.61
N LYS A 288 9.75 -16.55 -19.73
CA LYS A 288 9.48 -17.10 -18.40
C LYS A 288 8.47 -16.23 -17.64
N LEU A 289 7.39 -16.86 -17.19
CA LEU A 289 6.39 -16.22 -16.34
C LEU A 289 6.99 -15.99 -14.94
N MET A 290 7.04 -14.74 -14.50
CA MET A 290 7.58 -14.29 -13.23
C MET A 290 6.48 -14.04 -12.19
N GLY A 291 5.27 -13.71 -12.67
CA GLY A 291 4.13 -13.42 -11.81
C GLY A 291 2.91 -12.95 -12.60
N ARG A 292 1.99 -12.30 -11.89
CA ARG A 292 0.76 -11.75 -12.43
C ARG A 292 0.55 -10.32 -11.94
N ALA A 293 0.03 -9.44 -12.79
CA ALA A 293 -0.51 -8.14 -12.37
C ALA A 293 -2.02 -8.24 -12.25
N GLN A 294 -2.53 -8.11 -11.03
CA GLN A 294 -3.94 -8.36 -10.71
C GLN A 294 -4.57 -7.13 -10.09
N GLY A 295 -5.64 -6.65 -10.71
CA GLY A 295 -6.35 -5.47 -10.25
C GLY A 295 -7.21 -4.86 -11.34
N LEU A 296 -7.25 -3.55 -11.39
CA LEU A 296 -8.02 -2.81 -12.39
C LEU A 296 -7.29 -1.55 -12.83
N TYR A 297 -7.68 -1.04 -13.99
CA TYR A 297 -7.42 0.33 -14.35
C TYR A 297 -8.70 1.04 -14.78
N ALA A 298 -8.76 2.34 -14.50
CA ALA A 298 -9.88 3.18 -14.91
C ALA A 298 -9.37 4.32 -15.79
N MET A 299 -10.00 4.56 -16.93
CA MET A 299 -9.66 5.69 -17.80
C MET A 299 -10.10 6.99 -17.14
N ALA A 300 -9.14 7.73 -16.61
CA ALA A 300 -9.35 8.88 -15.71
C ALA A 300 -8.93 10.22 -16.32
N GLY A 301 -8.39 10.23 -17.54
CA GLY A 301 -8.09 11.45 -18.29
C GLY A 301 -9.23 11.85 -19.21
N VAL A 302 -9.77 13.06 -19.03
CA VAL A 302 -10.80 13.62 -19.94
C VAL A 302 -10.16 14.09 -21.25
N ASN A 303 -8.99 14.72 -21.17
CA ASN A 303 -8.31 15.37 -22.31
C ASN A 303 -7.07 14.61 -22.80
N GLU A 304 -6.65 13.57 -22.10
CA GLU A 304 -5.49 12.74 -22.44
C GLU A 304 -5.79 11.27 -22.13
N VAL A 305 -5.17 10.34 -22.86
CA VAL A 305 -5.26 8.90 -22.59
C VAL A 305 -4.46 8.59 -21.32
N ALA A 306 -5.13 8.72 -20.17
CA ALA A 306 -4.55 8.48 -18.87
C ALA A 306 -5.43 7.53 -18.07
N ALA A 307 -4.83 6.45 -17.59
CA ALA A 307 -5.46 5.49 -16.70
C ALA A 307 -5.07 5.78 -15.24
N LEU A 308 -5.96 5.49 -14.29
CA LEU A 308 -5.63 5.27 -12.90
C LEU A 308 -5.39 3.76 -12.72
N MET A 309 -4.16 3.37 -12.44
CA MET A 309 -3.79 1.97 -12.21
C MET A 309 -3.97 1.64 -10.73
N ASN A 310 -4.75 0.61 -10.44
CA ASN A 310 -4.93 0.04 -9.11
C ASN A 310 -4.67 -1.46 -9.20
N MET A 311 -3.45 -1.90 -8.93
CA MET A 311 -3.07 -3.29 -9.17
C MET A 311 -2.02 -3.81 -8.18
N ASN A 312 -1.89 -5.12 -8.13
CA ASN A 312 -0.85 -5.81 -7.37
C ASN A 312 0.00 -6.65 -8.31
N PHE A 313 1.31 -6.55 -8.19
CA PHE A 313 2.23 -7.51 -8.81
C PHE A 313 2.42 -8.66 -7.84
N ALA A 314 1.88 -9.83 -8.19
CA ALA A 314 1.99 -11.07 -7.42
C ALA A 314 3.06 -11.97 -8.03
N PHE A 315 4.19 -12.11 -7.34
CA PHE A 315 5.32 -12.89 -7.83
C PHE A 315 5.10 -14.39 -7.58
N MET A 316 5.54 -15.22 -8.53
CA MET A 316 5.31 -16.68 -8.52
C MET A 316 6.62 -17.48 -8.53
N VAL A 317 7.78 -16.81 -8.47
CA VAL A 317 9.08 -17.45 -8.72
C VAL A 317 10.10 -17.14 -7.62
N GLY A 318 11.00 -18.11 -7.40
CA GLY A 318 12.13 -17.99 -6.48
C GLY A 318 11.69 -17.64 -5.06
N LYS A 319 12.54 -16.88 -4.35
CA LYS A 319 12.26 -16.46 -2.96
C LYS A 319 11.08 -15.48 -2.84
N TYR A 320 10.67 -14.84 -3.93
CA TYR A 320 9.57 -13.85 -3.92
C TYR A 320 8.20 -14.48 -4.15
N ASN A 321 8.13 -15.80 -4.40
CA ASN A 321 6.88 -16.50 -4.62
C ASN A 321 5.86 -16.23 -3.48
N GLY A 322 4.67 -15.79 -3.84
CA GLY A 322 3.59 -15.43 -2.90
C GLY A 322 3.69 -14.02 -2.31
N SER A 323 4.81 -13.31 -2.53
CA SER A 323 4.94 -11.89 -2.13
C SER A 323 4.30 -10.98 -3.16
N THR A 324 3.80 -9.82 -2.72
CA THR A 324 3.13 -8.86 -3.61
C THR A 324 3.62 -7.43 -3.42
N ILE A 325 3.59 -6.65 -4.50
CA ILE A 325 3.78 -5.19 -4.48
C ILE A 325 2.47 -4.54 -4.93
N SER A 326 1.97 -3.59 -4.17
CA SER A 326 0.76 -2.83 -4.48
C SER A 326 1.11 -1.50 -5.15
N ILE A 327 0.54 -1.27 -6.34
CA ILE A 327 0.80 -0.11 -7.19
C ILE A 327 -0.49 0.68 -7.35
N MET A 328 -0.41 1.99 -7.08
CA MET A 328 -1.49 2.94 -7.28
C MET A 328 -0.92 4.20 -7.92
N GLY A 329 -1.44 4.62 -9.07
CA GLY A 329 -0.93 5.83 -9.72
C GLY A 329 -1.55 6.16 -11.08
N ARG A 330 -1.35 7.42 -11.50
CA ARG A 330 -1.77 7.91 -12.81
C ARG A 330 -0.77 7.43 -13.88
N ASN A 331 -1.29 6.79 -14.92
CA ASN A 331 -0.54 6.24 -16.04
C ASN A 331 -0.95 6.95 -17.33
N LYS A 332 -0.17 7.95 -17.75
CA LYS A 332 -0.37 8.67 -19.01
C LYS A 332 0.21 7.85 -20.17
N VAL A 333 -0.59 6.97 -20.76
CA VAL A 333 -0.16 5.83 -21.61
C VAL A 333 0.79 6.24 -22.75
N LEU A 334 0.61 7.42 -23.33
CA LEU A 334 1.37 7.91 -24.49
C LEU A 334 2.68 8.63 -24.11
N THR A 335 2.97 8.82 -22.83
CA THR A 335 4.26 9.36 -22.37
C THR A 335 5.30 8.25 -22.34
N GLU A 336 6.54 8.56 -22.75
CA GLU A 336 7.64 7.59 -22.88
C GLU A 336 7.89 6.82 -21.58
N VAL A 337 8.16 7.54 -20.49
CA VAL A 337 8.36 6.98 -19.15
C VAL A 337 7.26 7.49 -18.21
N ARG A 338 6.66 6.57 -17.47
CA ARG A 338 5.51 6.85 -16.59
C ARG A 338 5.81 6.32 -15.20
N GLU A 339 5.82 7.22 -14.21
CA GLU A 339 6.06 6.85 -12.83
C GLU A 339 4.76 6.61 -12.08
N MET A 340 4.71 5.53 -11.29
CA MET A 340 3.60 5.24 -10.38
C MET A 340 4.13 4.80 -9.02
N SER A 341 3.39 5.10 -7.95
CA SER A 341 3.82 4.81 -6.59
C SER A 341 3.63 3.35 -6.22
N ILE A 342 4.61 2.79 -5.52
CA ILE A 342 4.44 1.60 -4.69
C ILE A 342 3.86 2.07 -3.36
N VAL A 343 2.60 1.73 -3.11
CA VAL A 343 1.86 2.16 -1.93
C VAL A 343 1.88 1.14 -0.79
N GLY A 344 2.38 -0.07 -1.05
CA GLY A 344 2.51 -1.13 -0.06
C GLY A 344 3.03 -2.43 -0.66
N GLY A 345 3.13 -3.46 0.19
CA GLY A 345 3.43 -4.82 -0.22
C GLY A 345 3.16 -5.84 0.88
N SER A 346 3.19 -7.12 0.52
CA SER A 346 2.98 -8.25 1.43
C SER A 346 4.09 -9.29 1.30
N GLY A 347 4.24 -10.13 2.32
CA GLY A 347 5.29 -11.16 2.35
C GLY A 347 6.67 -10.52 2.48
N LEU A 348 7.58 -10.80 1.55
CA LEU A 348 8.92 -10.20 1.55
C LEU A 348 8.89 -8.67 1.32
N PHE A 349 7.82 -8.13 0.73
CA PHE A 349 7.66 -6.69 0.49
C PHE A 349 6.85 -5.98 1.57
N ARG A 350 6.77 -6.54 2.78
CA ARG A 350 6.05 -5.90 3.87
C ARG A 350 6.64 -4.51 4.16
N PHE A 351 5.76 -3.52 4.35
CA PHE A 351 6.11 -2.10 4.51
C PHE A 351 6.76 -1.44 3.27
N ALA A 352 6.77 -2.12 2.11
CA ALA A 352 7.36 -1.57 0.90
C ALA A 352 6.79 -0.20 0.56
N ARG A 353 7.69 0.70 0.19
CA ARG A 353 7.41 1.99 -0.46
C ARG A 353 8.37 2.15 -1.63
N GLY A 354 8.06 3.03 -2.55
CA GLY A 354 8.93 3.30 -3.69
C GLY A 354 8.13 3.67 -4.91
N TYR A 355 8.68 3.38 -6.08
CA TYR A 355 8.06 3.72 -7.35
C TYR A 355 8.34 2.66 -8.41
N VAL A 356 7.54 2.69 -9.46
CA VAL A 356 7.78 1.95 -10.70
C VAL A 356 7.86 2.92 -11.85
N GLN A 357 8.70 2.61 -12.83
CA GLN A 357 8.76 3.28 -14.13
C GLN A 357 8.29 2.32 -15.21
N ALA A 358 7.26 2.73 -15.94
CA ALA A 358 6.69 1.96 -17.03
C ALA A 358 7.10 2.57 -18.38
N HIS A 359 7.52 1.73 -19.32
CA HIS A 359 7.89 2.10 -20.69
C HIS A 359 7.22 1.17 -21.70
N THR A 360 6.36 1.71 -22.56
CA THR A 360 5.62 0.91 -23.56
C THR A 360 6.58 0.39 -24.61
N LYS A 361 6.53 -0.91 -24.91
CA LYS A 361 7.38 -1.55 -25.92
C LYS A 361 6.60 -1.91 -27.17
N LYS A 362 5.36 -2.37 -27.00
CA LYS A 362 4.42 -2.67 -28.08
C LYS A 362 3.03 -2.18 -27.66
N LEU A 363 2.29 -1.57 -28.59
CA LEU A 363 0.90 -1.17 -28.39
C LEU A 363 0.18 -1.34 -29.73
N ASP A 364 -0.82 -2.22 -29.77
CA ASP A 364 -1.72 -2.35 -30.90
C ASP A 364 -2.96 -1.48 -30.66
N PHE A 365 -3.07 -0.38 -31.41
CA PHE A 365 -4.21 0.54 -31.28
C PHE A 365 -5.54 -0.04 -31.76
N LYS A 366 -5.54 -1.14 -32.52
CA LYS A 366 -6.77 -1.80 -32.99
C LYS A 366 -7.37 -2.69 -31.90
N THR A 367 -6.54 -3.48 -31.24
CA THR A 367 -7.00 -4.42 -30.20
C THR A 367 -6.95 -3.82 -28.80
N GLY A 368 -6.01 -2.92 -28.56
CA GLY A 368 -5.66 -2.43 -27.23
C GLY A 368 -4.54 -3.24 -26.55
N ASP A 369 -4.04 -4.30 -27.19
CA ASP A 369 -3.01 -5.16 -26.60
C ASP A 369 -1.69 -4.38 -26.43
N ALA A 370 -1.05 -4.55 -25.27
CA ALA A 370 0.16 -3.82 -24.93
C ALA A 370 1.19 -4.70 -24.23
N THR A 371 2.45 -4.51 -24.60
CA THR A 371 3.60 -4.99 -23.82
C THR A 371 4.31 -3.77 -23.23
N VAL A 372 4.45 -3.75 -21.91
CA VAL A 372 5.05 -2.64 -21.16
C VAL A 372 6.18 -3.16 -20.29
N GLU A 373 7.36 -2.57 -20.43
CA GLU A 373 8.47 -2.83 -19.52
C GLU A 373 8.27 -2.05 -18.21
N TYR A 374 8.40 -2.72 -17.07
CA TYR A 374 8.38 -2.11 -15.74
C TYR A 374 9.74 -2.25 -15.06
N ASN A 375 10.30 -1.13 -14.62
CA ASN A 375 11.40 -1.06 -13.67
C ASN A 375 10.83 -0.71 -12.30
N ILE A 376 11.08 -1.55 -11.29
CA ILE A 376 10.42 -1.50 -9.98
C ILE A 376 11.48 -1.27 -8.91
N TYR A 377 11.31 -0.24 -8.09
CA TYR A 377 12.28 0.16 -7.06
C TYR A 377 11.63 0.15 -5.66
N PRO A 378 11.36 -1.03 -5.07
CA PRO A 378 10.83 -1.11 -3.72
C PRO A 378 11.94 -0.90 -2.67
N CYS A 379 11.55 -0.22 -1.60
CA CYS A 379 12.28 -0.07 -0.36
C CYS A 379 11.47 -0.73 0.77
N ASP A 380 11.93 -1.88 1.24
CA ASP A 380 11.25 -2.76 2.20
C ASP A 380 12.13 -3.10 3.42
N SER A 381 11.51 -3.48 4.53
CA SER A 381 12.23 -3.95 5.74
C SER A 381 12.12 -5.47 5.83
N LEU A 382 13.25 -6.18 5.66
CA LEU A 382 13.28 -7.64 5.80
C LEU A 382 13.01 -8.07 7.25
N TYR A 383 12.12 -9.04 7.43
CA TYR A 383 11.79 -9.62 8.74
C TYR A 383 12.69 -10.82 9.06
N LEU A 384 12.89 -11.08 10.36
CA LEU A 384 13.74 -12.19 10.83
C LEU A 384 13.13 -13.59 10.62
N CYS A 385 11.89 -13.70 10.11
CA CYS A 385 11.23 -15.00 9.92
C CYS A 385 11.57 -15.70 8.59
N ASP A 386 12.35 -15.09 7.70
CA ASP A 386 12.66 -15.62 6.36
C ASP A 386 13.67 -16.78 6.34
N LEU A 387 13.74 -17.62 7.38
CA LEU A 387 14.59 -18.81 7.38
C LEU A 387 13.96 -20.09 7.96
N LEU A 388 12.64 -20.20 8.10
CA LEU A 388 12.04 -21.52 8.36
C LEU A 388 10.83 -21.79 7.47
N PRO A 389 10.82 -22.91 6.73
CA PRO A 389 9.64 -23.35 6.00
C PRO A 389 8.54 -23.73 6.99
N GLN A 390 7.29 -23.61 6.52
CA GLN A 390 6.06 -24.00 7.19
C GLN A 390 6.23 -25.04 8.30
N GLN A 391 6.04 -24.64 9.57
CA GLN A 391 5.51 -25.52 10.59
C GLN A 391 5.06 -24.74 11.83
N HIS A 392 4.00 -25.27 12.42
CA HIS A 392 3.29 -24.78 13.59
C HIS A 392 4.22 -24.38 14.76
N SER A 393 3.82 -23.32 15.46
CA SER A 393 4.35 -22.87 16.76
C SER A 393 5.66 -22.06 16.75
N CYS A 394 5.53 -20.72 16.84
CA CYS A 394 6.54 -19.91 17.52
C CYS A 394 6.46 -20.20 19.03
N ARG A 395 7.05 -21.32 19.48
CA ARG A 395 7.47 -21.48 20.88
C ARG A 395 8.84 -20.82 21.04
N TRP A 396 8.89 -19.78 21.84
CA TRP A 396 10.12 -19.11 22.26
C TRP A 396 11.05 -20.11 22.99
N LYS A 397 12.28 -20.30 22.49
CA LYS A 397 13.42 -20.75 23.28
C LYS A 397 14.65 -19.93 22.89
N ILE A 398 14.87 -18.83 23.61
CA ILE A 398 16.16 -18.12 23.61
C ILE A 398 17.04 -18.83 24.63
N LYS A 399 18.11 -19.47 24.16
CA LYS A 399 19.16 -20.08 24.99
C LYS A 399 20.28 -19.04 25.14
N PHE A 400 20.40 -18.42 26.31
CA PHE A 400 21.54 -17.55 26.62
C PHE A 400 22.80 -18.40 26.81
N ARG A 401 23.90 -18.04 26.14
CA ARG A 401 25.25 -18.56 26.42
C ARG A 401 25.98 -17.47 27.20
N GLN A 402 26.09 -17.65 28.52
CA GLN A 402 26.93 -16.82 29.39
C GLN A 402 28.41 -17.08 29.07
N SER A 403 29.16 -16.01 28.84
CA SER A 403 30.62 -16.00 28.89
C SER A 403 31.02 -15.67 30.33
N PHE A 404 31.69 -16.60 31.00
CA PHE A 404 32.47 -16.31 32.21
C PHE A 404 33.88 -15.89 31.76
N ARG A 405 34.35 -14.74 32.23
CA ARG A 405 35.79 -14.45 32.38
C ARG A 405 36.14 -14.83 33.82
N SER A 406 37.06 -15.77 34.00
CA SER A 406 37.80 -15.91 35.26
C SER A 406 38.97 -14.95 35.25
N SER A 407 39.24 -14.38 36.41
CA SER A 407 40.54 -13.80 36.81
C SER A 407 41.71 -14.73 36.54
#